data_AF-A0A914N3J2-F1
#
_entry.id   AF-A0A914N3J2-F1
#
_cell.length_a   1.000
_cell.length_b   1.000
_cell.length_c   1.000
_cell.angle_alpha   90.00
_cell.angle_beta   90.00
_cell.angle_gamma   90.00
#
_symmetry.space_group_name_H-M   'P 1'
#
loop_
_entity.id
_entity.type
_entity.pdbx_description
1 polymer ?
#
loop_
_entity_poly.entity_id
_entity_poly.type
_entity_poly.pdbx_seq_one_letter_code
_entity_poly.pdbx_strand_id
1 'polypeptide(L)'
;MEHLVYLNPVLHVNFTHPLIQGLQKLYKKEPELALKISEQVYDNALISAGLLKDSSKMVGRLNKILADLLQLNTVKSTIITP
;
A
#
# COMPACT_ATOMS: atom_id res chain seq x y z
N MET A 1 -2.15 -31.50 -12.64
CA MET A 1 -0.98 -30.80 -13.21
C MET A 1 -1.33 -29.32 -13.22
N GLU A 2 -0.77 -28.59 -12.25
CA GLU A 2 -1.00 -27.16 -12.07
C GLU A 2 -0.31 -26.39 -13.20
N HIS A 3 -1.08 -25.94 -14.18
CA HIS A 3 -0.64 -24.88 -15.09
C HIS A 3 -0.73 -23.52 -14.37
N LEU A 4 -0.02 -23.36 -13.25
CA LEU A 4 0.28 -22.01 -12.76
C LEU A 4 1.46 -21.50 -13.57
N VAL A 5 1.08 -20.95 -14.72
CA VAL A 5 1.90 -20.14 -15.61
C VAL A 5 2.84 -19.26 -14.78
N TYR A 6 4.14 -19.40 -15.06
CA TYR A 6 5.18 -18.45 -14.65
C TYR A 6 4.81 -17.07 -15.23
N LEU A 7 4.00 -16.31 -14.49
CA LEU A 7 3.70 -14.94 -14.83
C LEU A 7 4.87 -14.08 -14.34
N ASN A 8 5.54 -13.40 -15.27
CA ASN A 8 6.47 -12.33 -14.98
C ASN A 8 5.81 -10.99 -15.33
N PRO A 9 4.84 -10.51 -14.53
CA PRO A 9 4.08 -9.31 -14.87
C PRO A 9 4.99 -8.08 -14.85
N VAL A 10 4.85 -7.22 -15.85
CA VAL A 10 5.53 -5.92 -15.91
C VAL A 10 4.58 -4.87 -15.34
N LEU A 11 5.00 -4.18 -14.27
CA LEU A 11 4.25 -3.06 -13.70
C LEU A 11 4.60 -1.77 -14.46
N HIS A 12 3.61 -1.19 -15.13
CA HIS A 12 3.75 0.16 -15.69
C HIS A 12 3.23 1.19 -14.69
N VAL A 13 4.01 2.24 -14.45
CA VAL A 13 3.69 3.28 -13.46
C VAL A 13 3.48 4.61 -14.17
N ASN A 14 2.39 5.30 -13.82
CA ASN A 14 2.14 6.67 -14.30
C ASN A 14 2.76 7.71 -13.36
N PHE A 15 3.86 8.34 -13.77
CA PHE A 15 4.55 9.38 -12.99
C PHE A 15 3.76 10.69 -12.83
N THR A 16 2.72 10.94 -13.64
CA THR A 16 1.84 12.11 -13.47
C THR A 16 0.73 11.87 -12.47
N HIS A 17 0.52 10.61 -12.05
CA HIS A 17 -0.55 10.27 -11.12
C HIS A 17 -0.24 10.83 -9.71
N PRO A 18 -1.18 11.54 -9.05
CA PRO A 18 -0.95 12.15 -7.74
C PRO A 18 -0.46 11.17 -6.67
N LEU A 19 -0.94 9.93 -6.69
CA LEU A 19 -0.47 8.87 -5.77
C LEU A 19 1.01 8.56 -5.93
N ILE A 20 1.51 8.47 -7.17
CA ILE A 20 2.92 8.14 -7.46
C ILE A 20 3.83 9.31 -7.08
N GLN A 21 3.39 10.55 -7.39
CA GLN A 21 4.07 11.75 -6.94
C GLN A 21 4.09 11.88 -5.41
N GLY A 22 2.99 11.52 -4.75
CA GLY A 22 2.86 11.44 -3.30
C GLY A 22 3.81 10.41 -2.69
N LEU A 23 3.88 9.21 -3.28
CA LEU A 23 4.81 8.14 -2.91
C LEU A 23 6.27 8.58 -2.99
N GLN A 24 6.66 9.30 -4.03
CA GLN A 24 8.03 9.83 -4.15
C GLN A 24 8.38 10.80 -3.01
N LYS A 25 7.44 11.67 -2.62
CA LYS A 25 7.63 12.60 -1.51
C LYS A 25 7.64 11.87 -0.16
N LEU A 26 6.75 10.89 0.00
CA LEU A 26 6.62 10.09 1.20
C LEU A 26 7.84 9.21 1.44
N TYR A 27 8.41 8.62 0.39
CA TYR A 27 9.63 7.82 0.47
C TYR A 27 10.80 8.56 1.16
N LYS A 28 10.89 9.88 0.97
CA LYS A 28 11.90 10.72 1.61
C LYS A 28 11.63 11.01 3.10
N LYS A 29 10.37 10.90 3.55
CA LYS A 29 9.95 11.23 4.92
C LYS A 29 9.75 9.99 5.78
N GLU A 30 9.04 9.00 5.24
CA GLU A 30 8.60 7.78 5.91
C GLU A 30 8.74 6.60 4.93
N PRO A 31 9.97 6.07 4.74
CA PRO A 31 10.24 5.03 3.75
C PRO A 31 9.47 3.73 4.01
N GLU A 32 9.21 3.38 5.28
CA GLU A 32 8.42 2.18 5.62
C GLU A 32 6.96 2.30 5.19
N LEU A 33 6.34 3.47 5.40
CA LEU A 33 4.97 3.71 4.96
C LEU A 33 4.89 3.78 3.42
N ALA A 34 5.89 4.38 2.77
CA ALA A 34 6.00 4.38 1.32
C ALA A 34 6.11 2.97 0.73
N LEU A 35 6.86 2.07 1.38
CA LEU A 35 6.94 0.66 0.98
C LEU A 35 5.57 -0.01 1.07
N LYS A 36 4.88 0.09 2.21
CA LYS A 36 3.54 -0.48 2.40
C LYS A 36 2.53 0.01 1.35
N ILE A 37 2.55 1.32 1.04
CA ILE A 37 1.67 1.89 0.02
C ILE A 37 2.05 1.38 -1.38
N SER A 38 3.34 1.22 -1.69
CA SER A 38 3.80 0.69 -2.97
C SER A 38 3.36 -0.76 -3.19
N GLU A 39 3.46 -1.60 -2.15
CA GLU A 39 2.92 -2.97 -2.16
C GLU A 39 1.42 -2.97 -2.46
N GLN A 40 0.66 -2.09 -1.81
CA GLN A 40 -0.78 -1.97 -2.06
C GLN A 40 -1.09 -1.50 -3.48
N VAL A 41 -0.31 -0.59 -4.06
CA VAL A 41 -0.46 -0.16 -5.46
C VAL A 41 -0.20 -1.32 -6.42
N TYR A 42 0.80 -2.14 -6.14
CA TYR A 42 1.09 -3.34 -6.92
C TYR A 42 -0.05 -4.36 -6.81
N ASP A 43 -0.56 -4.61 -5.61
CA ASP A 43 -1.70 -5.51 -5.40
C ASP A 43 -2.95 -5.01 -6.15
N ASN A 44 -3.22 -3.71 -6.13
CA ASN A 44 -4.32 -3.11 -6.89
C ASN A 44 -4.14 -3.37 -8.40
N ALA A 45 -2.92 -3.23 -8.92
CA ALA A 45 -2.63 -3.54 -10.33
C ALA A 45 -2.84 -5.03 -10.65
N LEU A 46 -2.44 -5.93 -9.76
CA LEU A 46 -2.69 -7.37 -9.92
C LEU A 46 -4.19 -7.72 -9.89
N ILE A 47 -4.97 -7.07 -9.03
CA ILE A 47 -6.44 -7.21 -8.99
C ILE A 47 -7.05 -6.73 -10.30
N SER A 48 -6.68 -5.52 -10.75
CA SER A 48 -7.18 -4.97 -12.00
C SER A 48 -6.83 -5.84 -13.21
N ALA A 49 -5.68 -6.52 -13.18
CA ALA A 49 -5.25 -7.46 -14.20
C ALA A 49 -5.87 -8.88 -14.07
N GLY A 50 -6.66 -9.14 -13.01
CA GLY A 50 -7.23 -10.46 -12.75
C GLY A 50 -6.21 -11.53 -12.34
N LEU A 51 -5.02 -11.10 -11.88
CA LEU A 51 -3.90 -11.99 -11.53
C LEU A 51 -3.85 -12.34 -10.03
N LEU A 52 -4.62 -11.64 -9.18
CA LEU A 52 -4.70 -11.92 -7.75
C LEU A 52 -5.87 -12.87 -7.44
N LYS A 53 -5.56 -14.12 -7.06
CA LYS A 53 -6.56 -15.16 -6.76
C LYS A 53 -7.20 -15.05 -5.37
N ASP A 54 -6.40 -14.74 -4.34
CA ASP A 54 -6.88 -14.54 -2.96
C ASP A 54 -6.44 -13.18 -2.46
N SER A 55 -7.41 -12.28 -2.29
CA SER A 55 -7.20 -10.91 -1.83
C SER A 55 -7.23 -10.78 -0.30
N SER A 56 -7.53 -11.83 0.46
CA SER A 56 -7.75 -11.77 1.91
C SER A 56 -6.53 -11.21 2.66
N LYS A 57 -5.33 -11.65 2.28
CA LYS A 57 -4.07 -11.15 2.85
C LYS A 57 -3.80 -9.69 2.50
N MET A 58 -4.11 -9.28 1.27
CA MET A 58 -3.98 -7.89 0.84
C MET A 58 -4.97 -6.99 1.60
N VAL A 59 -6.23 -7.39 1.77
CA VAL A 59 -7.21 -6.62 2.55
C VAL A 59 -6.72 -6.40 3.99
N GLY A 60 -6.10 -7.40 4.60
CA GLY A 60 -5.47 -7.26 5.91
C GLY A 60 -4.35 -6.21 5.94
N ARG A 61 -3.47 -6.19 4.92
CA ARG A 61 -2.43 -5.15 4.78
C ARG A 61 -3.03 -3.76 4.58
N LEU A 62 -4.03 -3.63 3.70
CA LEU A 62 -4.73 -2.38 3.43
C LEU A 62 -5.36 -1.83 4.71
N ASN A 63 -6.07 -2.65 5.48
CA ASN A 63 -6.68 -2.24 6.74
C ASN A 63 -5.63 -1.77 7.76
N LYS A 64 -4.47 -2.42 7.81
CA LYS A 64 -3.36 -1.97 8.66
C LYS A 64 -2.82 -0.61 8.22
N ILE A 65 -2.62 -0.40 6.92
CA ILE A 65 -2.20 0.91 6.38
C ILE A 65 -3.21 1.99 6.75
N LEU A 66 -4.50 1.74 6.56
CA LEU A 66 -5.56 2.69 6.92
C LEU A 66 -5.60 2.97 8.42
N ALA A 67 -5.47 1.94 9.27
CA ALA A 67 -5.42 2.10 10.72
C ALA A 67 -4.19 2.92 11.16
N ASP A 68 -3.01 2.62 10.62
CA ASP A 68 -1.77 3.36 10.89
C ASP A 68 -1.97 4.85 10.52
N LEU A 69 -2.53 5.14 9.34
CA LEU A 69 -2.79 6.51 8.87
C LEU A 69 -3.82 7.27 9.72
N LEU A 70 -4.85 6.60 10.23
CA LEU A 70 -5.85 7.21 11.09
C LEU A 70 -5.28 7.53 12.49
N GLN A 71 -4.32 6.72 12.97
CA GLN A 71 -3.63 6.95 14.24
C GLN A 71 -2.58 8.06 14.18
N LEU A 72 -2.05 8.38 13.00
CA LEU A 72 -1.14 9.54 12.80
C LEU A 72 -1.80 10.89 13.13
N ASN A 73 -3.14 10.95 13.24
CA ASN A 73 -3.89 12.15 13.67
C ASN A 73 -4.32 12.12 15.14
N THR A 74 -4.13 11.02 15.86
CA THR A 74 -4.40 10.97 17.30
C THR A 74 -3.14 11.38 18.04
N VAL A 75 -3.06 12.69 18.25
CA VAL A 75 -2.32 13.37 19.31
C VAL A 75 -2.01 12.39 20.47
N LYS A 76 -0.73 12.17 20.77
CA LYS A 76 -0.30 11.79 22.12
C LYS A 76 -0.95 12.81 23.05
N SER A 77 -1.99 12.41 23.78
CA SER A 77 -2.60 13.21 24.84
C SER A 77 -1.54 13.38 25.93
N THR A 78 -0.68 14.40 25.79
CA THR A 78 0.34 14.79 26.78
C THR A 78 -0.28 15.55 27.96
N ILE A 79 -1.59 15.71 27.97
CA ILE A 79 -2.37 16.27 29.06
C ILE A 79 -3.58 15.34 29.06
N ILE A 80 -3.83 14.53 30.08
CA ILE A 80 -4.55 14.85 31.32
C ILE A 80 -4.21 13.67 32.27
N THR A 81 -3.87 13.79 33.55
CA THR A 81 -4.31 14.70 34.63
C THR A 81 -3.47 14.35 35.89
N PRO A 82 -3.73 15.02 37.03
CA PRO A 82 -3.04 16.18 37.58
C PRO A 82 -1.70 15.88 38.30
#